data_AF-A0A183IAC4-F1
#
_entry.id   AF-A0A183IAC4-F1
#
_cell.length_a   1.000
_cell.length_b   1.000
_cell.length_c   1.000
_cell.angle_alpha   90.00
_cell.angle_beta   90.00
_cell.angle_gamma   90.00
#
_symmetry.space_group_name_H-M   'P 1'
#
loop_
_entity.id
_entity.type
_entity.pdbx_description
1 polymer ?
#
loop_
_entity_poly.entity_id
_entity_poly.type
_entity_poly.pdbx_seq_one_letter_code
_entity_poly.pdbx_strand_id
1 'polypeptide(L)'
;CFHVAQVLASQRKWRESLALYEQTLCYIKQISKDVNPHGTPSIQLASSDDPSVLRHQTTAAKLQVLANCFSGDERSPEGISQTETYTKPIAEDLDTFRRYDPSTITKSLDKIELMQLPPHYEPISCKPMFFDLAFEHLQFPSLDQKLAEFETTNPEQKGGIRGFVKGWLWGSKS
;
A
#
# COMPACT_ATOMS: atom_id res chain seq x y z
N CYS A 1 -45.79 -5.39 16.28
CA CYS A 1 -44.36 -5.75 16.25
C CYS A 1 -43.55 -4.90 15.27
N PHE A 2 -44.00 -4.73 14.01
CA PHE A 2 -43.27 -3.98 12.98
C PHE A 2 -42.79 -2.56 13.40
N HIS A 3 -43.68 -1.67 13.84
CA HIS A 3 -43.28 -0.31 14.23
C HIS A 3 -42.35 -0.27 15.45
N VAL A 4 -42.52 -1.18 16.40
CA VAL A 4 -41.59 -1.31 17.55
C VAL A 4 -40.21 -1.74 17.05
N ALA A 5 -40.14 -2.66 16.08
CA ALA A 5 -38.88 -3.05 15.44
C ALA A 5 -38.22 -1.87 14.72
N GLN A 6 -38.98 -0.97 14.09
CA GLN A 6 -38.45 0.25 13.46
C GLN A 6 -37.84 1.21 14.49
N VAL A 7 -38.49 1.40 15.65
CA VAL A 7 -37.95 2.23 16.74
C VAL A 7 -36.68 1.61 17.33
N LEU A 8 -36.63 0.29 17.49
CA LEU A 8 -35.39 -0.38 17.95
C LEU A 8 -34.27 -0.30 16.91
N ALA A 9 -34.60 -0.37 15.62
CA ALA A 9 -33.64 -0.16 14.54
C ALA A 9 -33.07 1.27 14.56
N SER A 10 -33.91 2.29 14.79
CA SER A 10 -33.42 3.67 14.90
C SER A 10 -32.54 3.89 16.14
N GLN A 11 -32.79 3.13 17.21
CA GLN A 11 -31.93 3.09 18.41
C GLN A 11 -30.68 2.22 18.27
N ARG A 12 -30.39 1.67 17.07
CA ARG A 12 -29.27 0.75 16.80
C ARG A 12 -29.30 -0.54 17.63
N LYS A 13 -30.45 -0.90 18.20
CA LYS A 13 -30.66 -2.17 18.93
C LYS A 13 -30.96 -3.30 17.95
N TRP A 14 -29.96 -3.62 17.12
CA TRP A 14 -30.15 -4.46 15.93
C TRP A 14 -30.66 -5.87 16.25
N ARG A 15 -30.13 -6.52 17.31
CA ARG A 15 -30.54 -7.87 17.71
C ARG A 15 -32.01 -7.93 18.15
N GLU A 16 -32.45 -6.96 18.94
CA GLU A 16 -33.84 -6.87 19.41
C GLU A 16 -34.79 -6.52 18.25
N SER A 17 -34.37 -5.61 17.36
CA SER A 17 -35.11 -5.25 16.15
C SER A 17 -35.30 -6.46 15.21
N LEU A 18 -34.23 -7.24 14.98
CA LEU A 18 -34.25 -8.44 14.14
C LEU A 18 -35.27 -9.48 14.65
N ALA A 19 -35.27 -9.74 15.96
CA ALA A 19 -36.21 -10.68 16.58
C ALA A 19 -37.67 -10.25 16.38
N LEU A 20 -37.96 -8.95 16.51
CA LEU A 20 -39.31 -8.43 16.27
C LEU A 20 -39.73 -8.47 14.79
N TYR A 21 -38.79 -8.28 13.86
CA TYR A 21 -39.09 -8.46 12.42
C TYR A 21 -39.39 -9.92 12.09
N GLU A 22 -38.64 -10.87 12.65
CA GLU A 22 -38.91 -12.30 12.48
C GLU A 22 -40.26 -12.71 13.06
N GLN A 23 -40.60 -12.19 14.24
CA GLN A 23 -41.90 -12.39 14.85
C GLN A 23 -43.02 -11.80 13.98
N THR A 24 -42.82 -10.63 13.39
CA THR A 24 -43.77 -10.01 12.46
C THR A 24 -44.02 -10.90 11.24
N LEU A 25 -42.95 -11.48 10.65
CA LEU A 25 -43.07 -12.43 9.54
C LEU A 25 -43.80 -13.72 9.96
N CYS A 26 -43.63 -14.18 11.20
CA CYS A 26 -44.34 -15.33 11.73
C CYS A 26 -45.85 -15.08 11.83
N TYR A 27 -46.25 -13.92 12.36
CA TYR A 27 -47.66 -13.53 12.43
C TYR A 27 -48.29 -13.38 11.05
N ILE A 28 -47.60 -12.76 10.09
CA ILE A 28 -48.09 -12.66 8.70
C ILE A 28 -48.32 -14.05 8.10
N LYS A 29 -47.42 -15.02 8.35
CA LYS A 29 -47.58 -16.40 7.90
C LYS A 29 -48.77 -17.08 8.55
N GLN A 30 -49.02 -16.86 9.84
CA GLN A 30 -50.19 -17.42 10.54
C GLN A 30 -51.49 -16.85 9.97
N ILE A 31 -51.58 -15.53 9.82
CA ILE A 31 -52.74 -14.87 9.20
C ILE A 31 -52.99 -15.41 7.79
N SER A 32 -51.94 -15.58 6.97
CA SER A 32 -52.11 -16.14 5.61
C SER A 32 -52.61 -17.59 5.56
N LYS A 33 -52.44 -18.37 6.63
CA LYS A 33 -52.93 -19.75 6.73
C LYS A 33 -54.36 -19.83 7.27
N ASP A 34 -54.73 -18.89 8.15
CA ASP A 34 -56.02 -18.87 8.82
C ASP A 34 -57.13 -18.20 8.00
N VAL A 35 -56.80 -17.59 6.84
CA VAL A 35 -57.78 -17.10 5.86
C VAL A 35 -58.46 -18.29 5.17
N ASN A 36 -59.50 -18.83 5.84
CA ASN A 36 -60.45 -19.76 5.24
C ASN A 36 -61.45 -19.02 4.34
N PRO A 37 -61.85 -19.58 3.19
CA PRO A 37 -62.81 -18.96 2.26
C PRO A 37 -64.26 -18.89 2.77
N HIS A 38 -64.58 -19.58 3.87
CA HIS A 38 -65.89 -19.54 4.52
C HIS A 38 -65.70 -19.34 6.03
N GLY A 39 -66.02 -18.16 6.56
CA GLY A 39 -66.21 -18.00 8.01
C GLY A 39 -65.77 -16.66 8.60
N THR A 40 -66.73 -15.73 8.66
CA THR A 40 -66.87 -14.60 9.61
C THR A 40 -65.77 -13.51 9.68
N PRO A 41 -66.16 -12.22 9.69
CA PRO A 41 -65.22 -11.10 9.72
C PRO A 41 -64.72 -10.90 11.16
N SER A 42 -63.71 -11.66 11.55
CA SER A 42 -62.98 -11.39 12.79
C SER A 42 -62.16 -10.12 12.62
N ILE A 43 -62.72 -9.03 13.16
CA ILE A 43 -62.10 -7.74 13.46
C ILE A 43 -61.49 -7.08 12.22
N GLN A 44 -62.27 -6.18 11.61
CA GLN A 44 -61.73 -5.18 10.69
C GLN A 44 -60.68 -4.34 11.43
N LEU A 45 -59.41 -4.75 11.36
CA LEU A 45 -58.30 -3.86 11.67
C LEU A 45 -58.37 -2.73 10.63
N ALA A 46 -58.67 -1.53 11.11
CA ALA A 46 -58.86 -0.31 10.33
C ALA A 46 -57.59 0.21 9.63
N SER A 47 -56.60 -0.65 9.33
CA SER A 47 -55.41 -0.31 8.57
C SER A 47 -55.42 -1.08 7.25
N SER A 48 -55.62 -0.35 6.16
CA SER A 48 -55.78 -0.77 4.77
C SER A 48 -54.58 -1.48 4.13
N ASP A 49 -53.63 -1.98 4.92
CA ASP A 49 -52.39 -2.50 4.37
C ASP A 49 -52.50 -3.99 4.07
N ASP A 50 -52.45 -4.31 2.77
CA ASP A 50 -52.36 -5.67 2.27
C ASP A 50 -51.21 -6.41 3.02
N PRO A 51 -51.48 -7.59 3.62
CA PRO A 51 -50.44 -8.39 4.30
C PRO A 51 -49.24 -8.68 3.40
N SER A 52 -49.44 -8.70 2.08
CA SER A 52 -48.35 -8.84 1.12
C SER A 52 -47.39 -7.63 1.16
N VAL A 53 -47.90 -6.40 1.25
CA VAL A 53 -47.12 -5.17 1.32
C VAL A 53 -46.32 -5.12 2.61
N LEU A 54 -46.97 -5.41 3.74
CA LEU A 54 -46.30 -5.43 5.05
C LEU A 54 -45.18 -6.49 5.09
N ARG A 55 -45.36 -7.64 4.44
CA ARG A 55 -44.33 -8.67 4.32
C ARG A 55 -43.10 -8.17 3.56
N HIS A 56 -43.29 -7.47 2.44
CA HIS A 56 -42.19 -6.90 1.67
C HIS A 56 -41.44 -5.84 2.48
N GLN A 57 -42.17 -4.92 3.12
CA GLN A 57 -41.57 -3.89 3.98
C GLN A 57 -40.78 -4.49 5.14
N THR A 58 -41.35 -5.50 5.81
CA THR A 58 -40.68 -6.23 6.92
C THR A 58 -39.41 -6.93 6.44
N THR A 59 -39.45 -7.54 5.26
CA THR A 59 -38.29 -8.24 4.68
C THR A 59 -37.18 -7.25 4.30
N ALA A 60 -37.53 -6.13 3.66
CA ALA A 60 -36.59 -5.08 3.31
C ALA A 60 -35.94 -4.48 4.57
N ALA A 61 -36.73 -4.15 5.59
CA ALA A 61 -36.23 -3.61 6.86
C ALA A 61 -35.34 -4.62 7.60
N LYS A 62 -35.68 -5.92 7.58
CA LYS A 62 -34.82 -6.98 8.13
C LYS A 62 -33.46 -7.02 7.44
N LEU A 63 -33.43 -6.99 6.10
CA LEU A 63 -32.19 -7.01 5.32
C LEU A 63 -31.34 -5.77 5.58
N GLN A 64 -31.96 -4.60 5.69
CA GLN A 64 -31.28 -3.36 6.06
C GLN A 64 -30.63 -3.46 7.45
N VAL A 65 -31.34 -3.99 8.45
CA VAL A 65 -30.78 -4.22 9.79
C VAL A 65 -29.63 -5.22 9.75
N LEU A 66 -29.74 -6.30 8.97
CA LEU A 66 -28.64 -7.26 8.79
C LEU A 66 -27.40 -6.59 8.18
N ALA A 67 -27.58 -5.79 7.12
CA ALA A 67 -26.48 -5.03 6.53
C ALA A 67 -25.82 -4.11 7.57
N ASN A 68 -26.61 -3.43 8.41
CA ASN A 68 -26.10 -2.57 9.48
C ASN A 68 -25.39 -3.36 10.59
N CYS A 69 -25.85 -4.57 10.94
CA CYS A 69 -25.14 -5.46 11.87
C CYS A 69 -23.74 -5.82 11.38
N PHE A 70 -23.60 -6.13 10.09
CA PHE A 70 -22.31 -6.49 9.49
C PHE A 70 -21.42 -5.27 9.23
N SER A 71 -22.01 -4.10 8.96
CA SER A 71 -21.28 -2.87 8.65
C SER A 71 -20.66 -2.20 9.89
N GLY A 72 -21.03 -2.60 11.10
CA GLY A 72 -20.31 -2.23 12.30
C GLY A 72 -21.19 -2.05 13.53
N ASP A 73 -20.88 -2.81 14.57
CA ASP A 73 -20.96 -2.31 15.94
C ASP A 73 -19.61 -1.65 16.22
N GLU A 74 -19.49 -0.36 15.87
CA GLU A 74 -18.54 0.56 16.53
C GLU A 74 -19.06 0.79 17.96
N ARG A 75 -19.21 -0.28 18.74
CA ARG A 75 -18.85 -0.23 20.14
C ARG A 75 -17.33 -0.27 20.17
N SER A 76 -16.70 0.81 19.71
CA SER A 76 -15.47 1.19 20.35
C SER A 76 -15.87 1.39 21.82
N PRO A 77 -15.33 0.63 22.77
CA PRO A 77 -15.35 1.13 24.13
C PRO A 77 -14.70 2.51 24.05
N GLU A 78 -15.44 3.51 24.51
CA GLU A 78 -14.97 4.88 24.65
C GLU A 78 -13.55 4.84 25.23
N GLY A 79 -12.59 5.28 24.43
CA GLY A 79 -11.22 5.51 24.90
C GLY A 79 -10.23 4.37 24.69
N ILE A 80 -9.98 3.94 23.45
CA ILE A 80 -8.58 3.66 23.08
C ILE A 80 -8.34 4.16 21.65
N SER A 81 -7.69 5.32 21.54
CA SER A 81 -6.88 5.67 20.38
C SER A 81 -5.75 4.64 20.32
N GLN A 82 -6.04 3.42 19.85
CA GLN A 82 -4.98 2.48 19.47
C GLN A 82 -4.50 2.94 18.11
N THR A 83 -3.50 3.82 18.14
CA THR A 83 -2.51 3.84 17.08
C THR A 83 -1.87 2.45 17.13
N GLU A 84 -2.49 1.44 16.50
CA GLU A 84 -1.93 0.09 16.43
C GLU A 84 -0.61 0.19 15.66
N THR A 85 0.49 0.24 16.39
CA THR A 85 1.82 0.19 15.80
C THR A 85 2.07 -1.24 15.36
N TYR A 86 1.80 -1.53 14.10
CA TYR A 86 2.12 -2.82 13.51
C TYR A 86 3.64 -2.95 13.38
N THR A 87 4.24 -3.84 14.16
CA THR A 87 5.70 -4.03 14.22
C THR A 87 6.22 -5.12 13.27
N LYS A 88 5.33 -5.92 12.67
CA LYS A 88 5.69 -7.02 11.76
C LYS A 88 5.47 -6.63 10.29
N PRO A 89 6.29 -7.13 9.36
CA PRO A 89 6.02 -7.00 7.93
C PRO A 89 4.62 -7.51 7.57
N ILE A 90 3.97 -6.89 6.58
CA ILE A 90 2.63 -7.31 6.12
C ILE A 90 2.66 -8.77 5.63
N ALA A 91 3.76 -9.19 4.99
CA ALA A 91 3.94 -10.57 4.52
C ALA A 91 3.85 -11.63 5.63
N GLU A 92 4.10 -11.26 6.89
CA GLU A 92 4.08 -12.19 8.05
C GLU A 92 2.73 -12.25 8.75
N ASP A 93 1.77 -11.39 8.39
CA ASP A 93 0.52 -11.19 9.11
C ASP A 93 -0.63 -10.93 8.13
N LEU A 94 -0.83 -11.87 7.20
CA LEU A 94 -1.87 -11.80 6.18
C LEU A 94 -3.27 -12.11 6.72
N ASP A 95 -3.35 -12.74 7.91
CA ASP A 95 -4.61 -13.10 8.56
C ASP A 95 -5.28 -11.90 9.26
N THR A 96 -4.53 -10.83 9.50
CA THR A 96 -5.01 -9.63 10.16
C THR A 96 -5.29 -8.53 9.14
N PHE A 97 -6.53 -8.03 9.09
CA PHE A 97 -6.85 -6.87 8.27
C PHE A 97 -6.31 -5.58 8.90
N ARG A 98 -5.27 -5.01 8.31
CA ARG A 98 -4.68 -3.73 8.73
C ARG A 98 -5.29 -2.59 7.93
N ARG A 99 -5.90 -1.63 8.63
CA ARG A 99 -6.54 -0.47 7.97
C ARG A 99 -5.50 0.63 7.73
N TYR A 100 -5.18 0.88 6.46
CA TYR A 100 -4.31 1.98 6.06
C TYR A 100 -5.10 3.06 5.34
N ASP A 101 -5.20 4.24 5.93
CA ASP A 101 -5.76 5.40 5.23
C ASP A 101 -4.76 5.96 4.21
N PRO A 102 -5.20 6.46 3.04
CA PRO A 102 -4.31 6.99 2.01
C PRO A 102 -3.38 8.11 2.50
N SER A 103 -3.87 8.92 3.44
CA SER A 103 -3.13 10.00 4.11
C SER A 103 -2.04 9.49 5.07
N THR A 104 -2.25 8.30 5.64
CA THR A 104 -1.27 7.61 6.50
C THR A 104 -0.18 7.00 5.64
N ILE A 105 -0.54 6.32 4.54
CA ILE A 105 0.42 5.74 3.59
C ILE A 105 1.39 6.79 3.05
N THR A 106 0.89 7.98 2.69
CA THR A 106 1.74 9.06 2.16
C THR A 106 2.67 9.68 3.19
N LYS A 107 2.30 9.69 4.48
CA LYS A 107 3.10 10.30 5.55
C LYS A 107 4.05 9.34 6.23
N SER A 108 3.77 8.04 6.17
CA SER A 108 4.50 7.02 6.92
C SER A 108 4.90 5.82 6.08
N LEU A 109 5.20 6.02 4.79
CA LEU A 109 5.66 4.96 3.89
C LEU A 109 6.87 4.22 4.48
N ASP A 110 7.81 4.96 5.08
CA ASP A 110 9.02 4.44 5.72
C ASP A 110 8.75 3.59 6.97
N LYS A 111 7.52 3.63 7.51
CA LYS A 111 7.11 2.85 8.69
C LYS A 111 6.32 1.59 8.32
N ILE A 112 5.96 1.41 7.05
CA ILE A 112 5.20 0.25 6.58
C ILE A 112 6.19 -0.73 5.97
N GLU A 113 6.58 -1.74 6.76
CA GLU A 113 7.41 -2.83 6.25
C GLU A 113 6.52 -3.82 5.48
N LEU A 114 6.76 -3.99 4.18
CA LEU A 114 5.98 -4.90 3.34
C LEU A 114 6.45 -6.34 3.52
N MET A 115 7.75 -6.57 3.32
CA MET A 115 8.39 -7.87 3.32
C MET A 115 9.91 -7.68 3.41
N GLN A 116 10.61 -8.59 4.09
CA GLN A 116 12.07 -8.68 4.02
C GLN A 116 12.47 -9.46 2.77
N LEU A 117 13.29 -8.87 1.91
CA LEU A 117 13.80 -9.54 0.71
C LEU A 117 14.93 -10.50 1.09
N PRO A 118 14.85 -11.81 0.77
CA PRO A 118 15.96 -12.73 0.93
C PRO A 118 16.90 -12.67 -0.28
N PRO A 119 18.23 -12.83 -0.11
CA PRO A 119 18.97 -12.97 1.14
C PRO A 119 19.19 -11.63 1.88
N HIS A 120 19.47 -11.68 3.19
CA HIS A 120 19.85 -10.49 3.95
C HIS A 120 21.05 -9.80 3.30
N TYR A 121 20.98 -8.47 3.16
CA TYR A 121 22.11 -7.68 2.67
C TYR A 121 23.27 -7.79 3.65
N GLU A 122 24.31 -8.50 3.26
CA GLU A 122 25.58 -8.53 3.98
C GLU A 122 26.58 -7.58 3.30
N PRO A 123 27.34 -6.79 4.06
CA PRO A 123 28.40 -5.97 3.50
C PRO A 123 29.47 -6.90 2.91
N ILE A 124 29.52 -6.95 1.58
CA ILE A 124 30.58 -7.67 0.87
C ILE A 124 31.80 -6.75 0.89
N SER A 125 32.96 -7.27 1.32
CA SER A 125 34.20 -6.51 1.19
C SER A 125 34.43 -6.26 -0.30
N CYS A 126 34.26 -5.02 -0.74
CA CYS A 126 34.68 -4.61 -2.06
C CYS A 126 36.16 -4.99 -2.18
N LYS A 127 36.53 -5.62 -3.30
CA LYS A 127 37.93 -5.89 -3.64
C LYS A 127 38.78 -4.67 -3.24
N PRO A 128 39.82 -4.84 -2.41
CA PRO A 128 40.61 -3.71 -1.95
C PRO A 128 41.19 -2.98 -3.15
N MET A 129 41.24 -1.66 -3.05
CA MET A 129 41.73 -0.80 -4.11
C MET A 129 43.21 -1.09 -4.33
N PHE A 130 43.56 -1.69 -5.47
CA PHE A 130 44.94 -1.89 -5.91
C PHE A 130 45.26 -0.82 -6.95
N PHE A 131 46.28 -0.01 -6.67
CA PHE A 131 46.85 0.89 -7.65
C PHE A 131 47.91 0.15 -8.46
N ASP A 132 47.85 0.25 -9.78
CA ASP A 132 48.92 -0.23 -10.65
C ASP A 132 50.05 0.80 -10.67
N LEU A 133 51.04 0.61 -9.80
CA LEU A 133 52.23 1.46 -9.70
C LEU A 133 53.23 1.23 -10.84
N ALA A 134 53.08 0.16 -11.63
CA ALA A 134 54.03 -0.13 -12.70
C ALA A 134 54.00 0.96 -13.79
N PHE A 135 52.85 1.60 -13.97
CA PHE A 135 52.68 2.69 -14.93
C PHE A 135 53.51 3.94 -14.55
N GLU A 136 53.72 4.21 -13.26
CA GLU A 136 54.53 5.35 -12.81
C GLU A 136 56.03 5.17 -13.15
N HIS A 137 56.48 3.92 -13.28
CA HIS A 137 57.88 3.59 -13.55
C HIS A 137 58.23 3.60 -15.04
N LEU A 138 57.26 3.87 -15.93
CA LEU A 138 57.51 4.04 -17.36
C LEU A 138 58.18 5.39 -17.61
N GLN A 139 59.51 5.40 -17.56
CA GLN A 139 60.33 6.55 -17.93
C GLN A 139 61.00 6.31 -19.29
N PHE A 140 61.08 7.35 -20.11
CA PHE A 140 61.91 7.29 -21.31
C PHE A 140 63.38 7.13 -20.91
N PRO A 141 64.17 6.33 -21.65
CA PRO A 141 65.60 6.27 -21.43
C PRO A 141 66.23 7.66 -21.65
N SER A 142 67.28 7.99 -20.90
CA SER A 142 68.01 9.25 -21.10
C SER A 142 68.51 9.35 -22.54
N LEU A 143 68.36 10.55 -23.12
CA LEU A 143 68.81 10.88 -24.46
C LEU A 143 70.19 11.57 -24.47
N ASP A 144 70.79 11.79 -23.30
CA ASP A 144 72.01 12.60 -23.14
C ASP A 144 73.17 12.07 -23.97
N GLN A 145 73.30 10.74 -24.04
CA GLN A 145 74.34 10.10 -24.85
C GLN A 145 74.14 10.32 -26.36
N LYS A 146 72.89 10.27 -26.84
CA LYS A 146 72.57 10.52 -28.26
C LYS A 146 72.72 11.99 -28.61
N LEU A 147 72.42 12.90 -27.68
CA LEU A 147 72.63 14.33 -27.83
C LEU A 147 74.12 14.68 -27.89
N ALA A 148 74.93 14.11 -27.00
CA ALA A 148 76.38 14.29 -27.02
C ALA A 148 77.04 13.73 -28.29
N GLU A 149 76.59 12.56 -28.76
CA GLU A 149 77.06 11.97 -30.01
C GLU A 149 76.67 12.83 -31.24
N PHE A 150 75.49 13.43 -31.24
CA PHE A 150 75.07 14.37 -32.27
C PHE A 150 75.89 15.67 -32.25
N GLU A 151 76.20 16.22 -31.07
CA GLU A 151 77.01 17.43 -30.92
C GLU A 151 78.48 17.23 -31.34
N THR A 152 79.04 16.03 -31.12
CA THR A 152 80.41 15.69 -31.53
C THR A 152 80.53 15.39 -33.02
N THR A 153 79.49 14.85 -33.65
CA THR A 153 79.50 14.48 -35.08
C THR A 153 79.07 15.62 -36.02
N ASN A 154 78.37 16.65 -35.52
CA ASN A 154 77.97 17.83 -36.31
C ASN A 154 78.19 19.17 -35.55
N PRO A 155 79.43 19.63 -35.38
CA PRO A 155 79.75 20.83 -34.59
C PRO A 155 79.27 22.17 -35.20
N GLU A 156 78.89 22.21 -36.49
CA GLU A 156 78.43 23.43 -37.18
C GLU A 156 76.89 23.62 -37.21
N GLN A 157 76.09 22.67 -36.74
CA GLN A 157 74.63 22.82 -36.63
C GLN A 157 74.19 23.29 -35.23
N LYS A 158 74.71 24.43 -34.77
CA LYS A 158 74.24 25.11 -33.54
C LYS A 158 72.87 25.80 -33.68
N GLY A 159 72.12 25.56 -34.76
CA GLY A 159 70.89 26.29 -35.08
C GLY A 159 69.91 25.53 -35.97
N GLY A 160 69.63 24.26 -35.69
CA GLY A 160 68.64 23.49 -36.44
C GLY A 160 68.06 22.37 -35.59
N ILE A 161 66.80 22.01 -35.80
CA ILE A 161 66.03 20.96 -35.09
C ILE A 161 65.35 21.38 -33.77
N ARG A 162 65.90 22.31 -32.96
CA ARG A 162 65.13 22.88 -31.80
C ARG A 162 63.83 23.60 -32.21
N GLY A 163 63.68 23.99 -33.48
CA GLY A 163 62.46 24.62 -34.02
C GLY A 163 61.41 23.64 -34.57
N PHE A 164 61.80 22.43 -34.97
CA PHE A 164 60.89 21.50 -35.67
C PHE A 164 60.03 20.66 -34.74
N VAL A 165 60.42 20.48 -33.47
CA VAL A 165 59.63 19.74 -32.47
C VAL A 165 58.66 20.61 -31.68
N LYS A 166 58.75 21.95 -31.78
CA LYS A 166 57.81 22.88 -31.13
C LYS A 166 56.43 22.93 -31.82
N GLY A 167 56.36 22.59 -33.11
CA GLY A 167 55.13 22.68 -33.90
C GLY A 167 54.26 21.42 -33.93
N TRP A 168 54.80 20.26 -33.53
CA TRP A 168 54.07 18.99 -33.64
C TRP A 168 53.42 18.53 -32.32
N LEU A 169 53.82 19.09 -31.18
CA LEU A 169 53.36 18.63 -29.85
C LEU A 169 52.36 19.54 -29.13
N TRP A 170 51.87 20.61 -29.75
CA TRP A 170 50.82 21.45 -29.15
C TRP A 170 49.84 21.97 -30.20
N GLY A 171 48.64 21.39 -30.22
CA GLY A 171 47.55 21.85 -31.08
C GLY A 171 47.16 23.29 -30.78
N SER A 172 46.88 24.06 -31.83
CA SER A 172 46.12 25.31 -31.73
C SER A 172 44.69 25.04 -32.16
N LYS A 173 43.78 25.24 -31.20
CA LYS A 173 42.40 25.65 -31.44
C LYS A 173 42.35 26.74 -32.51
N SER A 174 41.46 26.56 -33.49
CA SER A 174 40.39 27.51 -33.82
C SER A 174 39.30 26.79 -34.61
#